data_AF-A0AAD7JQ05-F1
#
_entry.id   AF-A0AAD7JQ05-F1
#
_cell.length_a   1.000
_cell.length_b   1.000
_cell.length_c   1.000
_cell.angle_alpha   90.00
_cell.angle_beta   90.00
_cell.angle_gamma   90.00
#
_symmetry.space_group_name_H-M   'P 1'
#
loop_
_entity.id
_entity.type
_entity.pdbx_description
1 polymer ?
#
loop_
_entity_poly.entity_id
_entity_poly.type
_entity_poly.pdbx_seq_one_letter_code
_entity_poly.pdbx_strand_id
1 'polypeptide(L)'
;MPAPYLLLDMPPADFTNMFDYQTKNMAAVHNSFIQGINAMVAHAPKITPVKVQPFMIFSLAVVETIHHHHDMEETFLFPELKKKLGAGVLSQNVAQHKEFVPQLLELKEYLAAVKAGGAHDGQLLVQVVHSSGDTMMQPVFSTSYTRDRI
;
A
#
# COMPACT_ATOMS: atom_id res chain seq x y z
N MET A 1 7.76 16.08 -10.90
CA MET A 1 6.86 16.19 -9.74
C MET A 1 7.55 15.53 -8.57
N PRO A 2 7.49 16.13 -7.37
CA PRO A 2 7.91 15.46 -6.13
C PRO A 2 7.07 14.20 -5.92
N ALA A 3 7.55 13.29 -5.06
CA ALA A 3 6.80 12.11 -4.65
C ALA A 3 5.43 12.54 -4.09
N PRO A 4 4.31 12.01 -4.61
CA PRO A 4 2.98 12.46 -4.21
C PRO A 4 2.64 12.10 -2.76
N TYR A 5 3.22 11.02 -2.23
CA TYR A 5 2.90 10.53 -0.89
C TYR A 5 4.08 10.55 0.06
N LEU A 6 3.83 10.98 1.28
CA LEU A 6 4.81 11.02 2.36
C LEU A 6 5.01 9.62 2.94
N LEU A 7 6.23 9.34 3.40
CA LEU A 7 6.50 8.15 4.20
C LEU A 7 5.88 8.32 5.60
N LEU A 8 5.44 7.22 6.17
CA LEU A 8 5.02 7.12 7.55
C LEU A 8 6.22 7.32 8.48
N ASP A 9 5.99 8.01 9.60
CA ASP A 9 6.96 8.06 10.69
C ASP A 9 7.20 6.66 11.23
N MET A 10 8.48 6.31 11.41
CA MET A 10 8.83 5.06 12.03
C MET A 10 8.51 5.13 13.54
N PRO A 11 7.74 4.20 14.10
CA PRO A 11 7.44 4.18 15.51
C PRO A 11 8.74 4.01 16.33
N PRO A 12 8.82 4.57 17.55
CA PRO A 12 9.95 4.42 18.48
C PRO A 12 9.95 3.03 19.12
N ALA A 13 10.00 2.00 18.29
CA ALA A 13 9.94 0.57 18.58
C ALA A 13 11.27 -0.10 18.21
N ASP A 14 11.54 -1.29 18.75
CA ASP A 14 12.74 -2.10 18.45
C ASP A 14 12.39 -3.35 17.61
N PHE A 15 13.14 -3.63 16.54
CA PHE A 15 12.98 -4.85 15.73
C PHE A 15 13.35 -6.13 16.50
N THR A 16 14.15 -6.01 17.56
CA THR A 16 14.57 -7.17 18.37
C THR A 16 13.57 -7.52 19.47
N ASN A 17 12.67 -6.59 19.81
CA ASN A 17 11.60 -6.82 20.77
C ASN A 17 10.37 -7.38 20.06
N MET A 18 9.96 -8.60 20.42
CA MET A 18 8.82 -9.28 19.79
C MET A 18 7.49 -8.53 19.89
N PHE A 19 7.31 -7.70 20.92
CA PHE A 19 6.09 -6.90 21.12
C PHE A 19 6.08 -5.63 20.26
N ASP A 20 7.26 -5.10 19.96
CA ASP A 20 7.45 -3.88 19.16
C ASP A 20 7.58 -4.19 17.67
N TYR A 21 8.04 -5.40 17.35
CA TYR A 21 8.33 -5.86 15.99
C TYR A 21 7.16 -5.61 15.06
N GLN A 22 5.93 -5.96 15.46
CA GLN A 22 4.77 -5.85 14.57
C GLN A 22 4.52 -4.39 14.17
N THR A 23 4.48 -3.46 15.13
CA THR A 23 4.23 -2.04 14.84
C THR A 23 5.32 -1.45 13.95
N LYS A 24 6.59 -1.80 14.21
CA LYS A 24 7.72 -1.32 13.40
C LYS A 24 7.75 -1.93 12.01
N ASN A 25 7.47 -3.23 11.90
CA ASN A 25 7.42 -3.96 10.63
C ASN A 25 6.26 -3.45 9.75
N MET A 26 5.09 -3.15 10.33
CA MET A 26 3.95 -2.56 9.62
C MET A 26 4.31 -1.20 9.01
N ALA A 27 4.94 -0.31 9.78
CA ALA A 27 5.40 0.97 9.24
C ALA A 27 6.45 0.80 8.13
N ALA A 28 7.40 -0.14 8.30
CA ALA A 28 8.43 -0.41 7.32
C ALA A 28 7.89 -0.98 6.00
N VAL A 29 7.01 -1.99 6.08
CA VAL A 29 6.43 -2.62 4.89
C VAL A 29 5.50 -1.65 4.16
N HIS A 30 4.70 -0.86 4.88
CA HIS A 30 3.88 0.19 4.26
C HIS A 30 4.77 1.24 3.59
N ASN A 31 5.83 1.73 4.25
CA ASN A 31 6.80 2.63 3.62
C ASN A 31 7.44 2.05 2.35
N SER A 32 7.62 0.74 2.25
CA SER A 32 8.09 0.10 1.01
C SER A 32 7.05 0.21 -0.13
N PHE A 33 5.75 0.08 0.19
CA PHE A 33 4.65 0.25 -0.76
C PHE A 33 4.57 1.70 -1.25
N ILE A 34 4.64 2.65 -0.31
CA ILE A 34 4.63 4.09 -0.62
C ILE A 34 5.76 4.44 -1.59
N GLN A 35 6.96 3.92 -1.35
CA GLN A 35 8.09 4.12 -2.25
C GLN A 35 7.85 3.53 -3.64
N GLY A 36 7.29 2.33 -3.73
CA GLY A 36 6.94 1.70 -5.01
C GLY A 36 5.92 2.53 -5.80
N ILE A 37 4.86 2.97 -5.14
CA ILE A 37 3.81 3.83 -5.71
C ILE A 37 4.37 5.19 -6.16
N ASN A 38 5.18 5.83 -5.32
CA ASN A 38 5.84 7.08 -5.66
C ASN A 38 6.76 6.92 -6.89
N ALA A 39 7.47 5.80 -6.99
CA ALA A 39 8.29 5.49 -8.16
C ALA A 39 7.41 5.31 -9.41
N MET A 40 6.26 4.65 -9.30
CA MET A 40 5.30 4.52 -10.41
C MET A 40 4.89 5.90 -10.93
N VAL A 41 4.45 6.80 -10.05
CA VAL A 41 4.03 8.16 -10.44
C VAL A 41 5.20 8.97 -11.03
N ALA A 42 6.40 8.85 -10.47
CA ALA A 42 7.56 9.61 -10.92
C ALA A 42 8.07 9.19 -12.32
N HIS A 43 7.91 7.91 -12.68
CA HIS A 43 8.48 7.32 -13.88
C HIS A 43 7.48 7.12 -15.02
N ALA A 44 6.20 6.84 -14.74
CA ALA A 44 5.23 6.49 -15.78
C ALA A 44 5.15 7.48 -16.95
N PRO A 45 5.21 8.82 -16.75
CA PRO A 45 5.17 9.78 -17.85
C PRO A 45 6.48 9.92 -18.63
N LYS A 46 7.59 9.34 -18.13
CA LYS A 46 8.96 9.63 -18.61
C LYS A 46 9.65 8.43 -19.23
N ILE A 47 9.09 7.22 -19.09
CA ILE A 47 9.69 6.02 -19.64
C ILE A 47 9.67 6.04 -21.17
N THR A 48 10.78 5.62 -21.77
CA THR A 48 10.87 5.39 -23.22
C THR A 48 10.16 4.08 -23.61
N PRO A 49 9.78 3.87 -24.89
CA PRO A 49 9.12 2.64 -25.33
C PRO A 49 9.83 1.34 -24.91
N VAL A 50 11.16 1.30 -24.99
CA VAL A 50 11.97 0.12 -24.59
C VAL A 50 11.91 -0.20 -23.08
N LYS A 51 11.46 0.76 -22.26
CA LYS A 51 11.34 0.62 -20.80
C LYS A 51 9.91 0.28 -20.34
N VAL A 52 8.92 0.24 -21.25
CA VAL A 52 7.53 -0.08 -20.89
C VAL A 52 7.41 -1.46 -20.24
N GLN A 53 7.93 -2.51 -20.89
CA GLN A 53 7.86 -3.88 -20.36
C GLN A 53 8.48 -4.05 -18.96
N PRO A 54 9.75 -3.68 -18.72
CA PRO A 54 10.34 -3.79 -17.38
C PRO A 54 9.62 -2.91 -16.35
N PHE A 55 9.10 -1.75 -16.74
CA PHE A 55 8.33 -0.88 -15.84
C PHE A 55 6.97 -1.49 -15.46
N MET A 56 6.28 -2.17 -16.38
CA MET A 56 5.05 -2.90 -16.06
C MET A 56 5.33 -4.07 -15.11
N ILE A 57 6.43 -4.81 -15.31
CA ILE A 57 6.84 -5.89 -14.40
C ILE A 57 7.12 -5.35 -12.99
N PHE A 58 7.89 -4.27 -12.88
CA PHE A 58 8.13 -3.58 -11.60
C PHE A 58 6.82 -3.17 -10.92
N SER A 59 5.93 -2.51 -11.68
CA SER A 59 4.65 -2.01 -11.16
C SER A 59 3.74 -3.15 -10.68
N LEU A 60 3.66 -4.24 -11.45
CA LEU A 60 2.92 -5.44 -11.05
C LEU A 60 3.50 -6.09 -9.79
N ALA A 61 4.82 -6.11 -9.64
CA ALA A 61 5.45 -6.65 -8.43
C ALA A 61 5.09 -5.80 -7.19
N VAL A 62 5.07 -4.47 -7.31
CA VAL A 62 4.61 -3.58 -6.23
C VAL A 62 3.15 -3.90 -5.87
N VAL A 63 2.26 -3.92 -6.88
CA VAL A 63 0.83 -4.19 -6.69
C VAL A 63 0.57 -5.56 -6.08
N GLU A 64 1.26 -6.61 -6.54
CA GLU A 64 1.11 -7.97 -6.01
C GLU A 64 1.60 -8.07 -4.57
N THR A 65 2.68 -7.35 -4.22
CA THR A 65 3.19 -7.34 -2.84
C THR A 65 2.18 -6.69 -1.89
N ILE A 66 1.56 -5.58 -2.30
CA ILE A 66 0.52 -4.92 -1.50
C ILE A 66 -0.69 -5.83 -1.33
N HIS A 67 -1.16 -6.44 -2.42
CA HIS A 67 -2.29 -7.37 -2.39
C HIS A 67 -2.02 -8.55 -1.46
N HIS A 68 -0.85 -9.20 -1.60
CA HIS A 68 -0.47 -10.33 -0.76
C HIS A 68 -0.36 -9.95 0.72
N HIS A 69 0.18 -8.78 1.03
CA HIS A 69 0.26 -8.29 2.41
C HIS A 69 -1.13 -8.14 3.05
N HIS A 70 -2.06 -7.45 2.39
CA HIS A 70 -3.42 -7.26 2.91
C HIS A 70 -4.21 -8.58 2.98
N ASP A 71 -4.02 -9.49 2.02
CA ASP A 71 -4.63 -10.83 2.05
C ASP A 71 -4.15 -11.61 3.29
N MET A 72 -2.84 -11.58 3.59
CA MET A 72 -2.28 -12.21 4.80
C MET A 72 -2.84 -11.60 6.10
N GLU A 73 -3.07 -10.28 6.11
CA GLU A 73 -3.69 -9.61 7.25
C GLU A 73 -5.13 -10.07 7.47
N GLU A 74 -5.95 -10.13 6.42
CA GLU A 74 -7.35 -10.52 6.53
C GLU A 74 -7.57 -12.01 6.80
N THR A 75 -6.72 -12.87 6.20
CA THR A 75 -6.87 -14.33 6.29
C THR A 75 -6.23 -14.93 7.53
N PHE A 76 -5.14 -14.34 8.04
CA PHE A 76 -4.38 -14.89 9.18
C PHE A 76 -4.30 -13.95 10.38
N LEU A 77 -3.90 -12.69 10.21
CA LEU A 77 -3.59 -11.81 11.35
C LEU A 77 -4.84 -11.29 12.06
N PHE A 78 -5.76 -10.67 11.32
CA PHE A 78 -6.96 -10.04 11.85
C PHE A 78 -7.87 -11.03 12.58
N PRO A 79 -8.09 -12.27 12.11
CA PRO A 79 -8.84 -13.27 12.87
C PRO A 79 -8.24 -13.55 14.24
N GLU A 80 -6.92 -13.71 14.33
CA GLU A 80 -6.23 -14.00 15.60
C GLU A 80 -6.26 -12.80 16.56
N LEU A 81 -6.07 -11.58 16.04
CA LEU A 81 -6.20 -10.36 16.84
C LEU A 81 -7.64 -10.17 17.35
N LYS A 82 -8.67 -10.44 16.53
CA LYS A 82 -10.08 -10.38 16.97
C LYS A 82 -10.38 -11.38 18.08
N LYS A 83 -9.85 -12.61 18.00
CA LYS A 83 -10.00 -13.62 19.07
C LYS A 83 -9.40 -13.16 20.39
N LYS A 84 -8.26 -12.45 20.36
CA LYS A 84 -7.52 -12.03 21.56
C LYS A 84 -8.00 -10.70 22.15
N LEU A 85 -8.34 -9.73 21.29
CA LEU A 85 -8.62 -8.35 21.68
C LEU A 85 -10.12 -8.01 21.68
N GLY A 86 -10.95 -8.87 21.10
CA GLY A 86 -12.39 -8.70 21.01
C GLY A 86 -12.87 -8.28 19.63
N ALA A 87 -14.16 -8.50 19.38
CA ALA A 87 -14.82 -8.07 18.15
C ALA A 87 -14.83 -6.53 18.08
N GLY A 88 -14.68 -5.99 16.87
CA GLY A 88 -14.74 -4.55 16.61
C GLY A 88 -13.40 -3.81 16.63
N VAL A 89 -12.36 -4.37 17.26
CA VAL A 89 -11.03 -3.72 17.39
C VAL A 89 -10.38 -3.40 16.05
N LEU A 90 -10.68 -4.19 15.01
CA LEU A 90 -10.12 -4.04 13.67
C LEU A 90 -11.16 -3.62 12.61
N SER A 91 -12.34 -3.15 13.02
CA SER A 91 -13.41 -2.81 12.07
C SER A 91 -13.00 -1.73 11.08
N GLN A 92 -12.21 -0.76 11.52
CA GLN A 92 -11.69 0.30 10.64
C GLN A 92 -10.68 -0.25 9.63
N ASN A 93 -9.71 -1.06 10.06
CA ASN A 93 -8.74 -1.69 9.16
C ASN A 93 -9.43 -2.50 8.05
N VAL A 94 -10.43 -3.30 8.44
CA VAL A 94 -11.21 -4.11 7.48
C VAL A 94 -12.02 -3.23 6.53
N ALA A 95 -12.62 -2.13 7.01
CA ALA A 95 -13.35 -1.21 6.15
C ALA A 95 -12.43 -0.55 5.12
N GLN A 96 -11.23 -0.12 5.54
CA GLN A 96 -10.23 0.48 4.66
C GLN A 96 -9.76 -0.51 3.59
N HIS A 97 -9.46 -1.75 3.96
CA HIS A 97 -9.09 -2.78 2.98
C HIS A 97 -10.19 -2.99 1.94
N LYS A 98 -11.45 -3.04 2.38
CA LYS A 98 -12.60 -3.22 1.50
C LYS A 98 -12.75 -2.09 0.47
N GLU A 99 -12.40 -0.86 0.85
CA GLU A 99 -12.42 0.30 -0.06
C GLU A 99 -11.21 0.33 -0.99
N PHE A 100 -10.05 -0.12 -0.50
CA PHE A 100 -8.78 -0.08 -1.23
C PHE A 100 -8.62 -1.20 -2.27
N VAL A 101 -8.92 -2.45 -1.90
CA VAL A 101 -8.64 -3.64 -2.72
C VAL A 101 -9.24 -3.58 -4.14
N PRO A 102 -10.48 -3.12 -4.36
CA PRO A 102 -11.04 -3.00 -5.71
C PRO A 102 -10.22 -2.08 -6.62
N GLN A 103 -9.73 -0.95 -6.09
CA GLN A 103 -8.96 0.03 -6.85
C GLN A 103 -7.56 -0.50 -7.19
N LEU A 104 -6.98 -1.30 -6.29
CA LEU A 104 -5.72 -1.99 -6.56
C LEU A 104 -5.88 -3.04 -7.67
N LEU A 105 -7.04 -3.70 -7.76
CA LEU A 105 -7.35 -4.64 -8.84
C LEU A 105 -7.47 -3.93 -10.20
N GLU A 106 -8.14 -2.79 -10.26
CA GLU A 106 -8.21 -1.97 -11.48
C GLU A 106 -6.81 -1.57 -11.97
N LEU A 107 -5.92 -1.15 -11.06
CA LEU A 107 -4.52 -0.86 -11.38
C LEU A 107 -3.81 -2.11 -11.91
N LYS A 108 -3.98 -3.27 -11.27
CA LYS A 108 -3.39 -4.54 -11.71
C LYS A 108 -3.82 -4.90 -13.12
N GLU A 109 -5.12 -4.77 -13.44
CA GLU A 109 -5.69 -5.05 -14.75
C GLU A 109 -5.12 -4.12 -15.83
N TYR A 110 -5.03 -2.81 -15.54
CA TYR A 110 -4.39 -1.85 -16.44
C TYR A 110 -2.94 -2.24 -16.76
N LEU A 111 -2.14 -2.52 -15.73
CA LEU A 111 -0.74 -2.90 -15.89
C LEU A 111 -0.59 -4.21 -16.68
N ALA A 112 -1.46 -5.19 -16.43
CA ALA A 112 -1.47 -6.45 -17.16
C ALA A 112 -1.81 -6.25 -18.64
N ALA A 113 -2.77 -5.38 -18.96
CA ALA A 113 -3.15 -5.05 -20.33
C ALA A 113 -2.00 -4.38 -21.11
N VAL A 114 -1.31 -3.40 -20.51
CA VAL A 114 -0.14 -2.76 -21.12
C VAL A 114 1.00 -3.78 -21.29
N LYS A 115 1.24 -4.62 -20.28
CA LYS A 115 2.23 -5.70 -20.37
C LYS A 115 1.92 -6.68 -21.51
N ALA A 116 0.65 -6.96 -21.78
CA ALA A 116 0.19 -7.84 -22.86
C ALA A 116 0.30 -7.21 -24.28
N GLY A 117 0.83 -6.00 -24.40
CA GLY A 117 1.00 -5.30 -25.69
C GLY A 117 0.03 -4.13 -25.90
N GLY A 118 -0.77 -3.79 -24.88
CA GLY A 118 -1.58 -2.56 -24.88
C GLY A 118 -0.72 -1.30 -24.92
N ALA A 119 -1.33 -0.19 -25.35
CA ALA A 119 -0.66 1.10 -25.38
C ALA A 119 -0.40 1.62 -23.95
N HIS A 120 0.83 2.07 -23.68
CA HIS A 120 1.17 2.74 -22.43
C HIS A 120 0.75 4.21 -22.50
N ASP A 121 -0.08 4.64 -21.56
CA ASP A 121 -0.37 6.05 -21.31
C ASP A 121 0.10 6.39 -19.90
N GLY A 122 1.22 7.10 -19.83
CA GLY A 122 1.83 7.47 -18.55
C GLY A 122 0.98 8.39 -17.69
N GLN A 123 0.10 9.21 -18.29
CA GLN A 123 -0.79 10.09 -17.53
C GLN A 123 -1.99 9.32 -16.99
N LEU A 124 -2.55 8.42 -17.80
CA LEU A 124 -3.60 7.51 -17.34
C LEU A 124 -3.09 6.61 -16.20
N LEU A 125 -1.88 6.05 -16.31
CA LEU A 125 -1.30 5.27 -15.22
C LEU A 125 -1.21 6.10 -13.93
N VAL A 126 -0.76 7.36 -14.01
CA VAL A 126 -0.70 8.24 -12.83
C VAL A 126 -2.10 8.45 -12.22
N GLN A 127 -3.14 8.64 -13.03
CA GLN A 127 -4.51 8.80 -12.55
C GLN A 127 -5.02 7.55 -11.82
N VAL A 128 -4.78 6.36 -12.38
CA VAL A 128 -5.18 5.07 -11.77
C VAL A 128 -4.37 4.76 -10.50
N VAL A 129 -3.10 5.18 -10.45
CA VAL A 129 -2.29 5.08 -9.24
C VAL A 129 -2.76 6.06 -8.16
N HIS A 130 -3.22 7.25 -8.53
CA HIS A 130 -3.75 8.20 -7.57
C HIS A 130 -5.06 7.73 -6.93
N SER A 131 -6.00 7.14 -7.68
CA SER A 131 -7.24 6.62 -7.08
C SER A 131 -6.94 5.62 -5.95
N SER A 132 -6.16 4.58 -6.27
CA SER A 132 -5.77 3.55 -5.31
C SER A 132 -4.87 4.07 -4.17
N GLY A 133 -3.89 4.93 -4.49
CA GLY A 133 -2.97 5.49 -3.52
C GLY A 133 -3.61 6.47 -2.54
N ASP A 134 -4.53 7.34 -2.99
CA ASP A 134 -5.23 8.29 -2.12
C ASP A 134 -6.06 7.57 -1.06
N THR A 135 -6.72 6.45 -1.43
CA THR A 135 -7.46 5.60 -0.48
C THR A 135 -6.55 4.96 0.55
N MET A 136 -5.37 4.47 0.13
CA MET A 136 -4.38 3.87 1.02
C MET A 136 -3.79 4.89 2.01
N MET A 137 -3.66 6.15 1.59
CA MET A 137 -3.03 7.22 2.36
C MET A 137 -4.00 8.04 3.20
N GLN A 138 -5.29 7.69 3.20
CA GLN A 138 -6.24 8.37 4.07
C GLN A 138 -5.77 8.28 5.53
N PRO A 139 -5.70 9.41 6.26
CA PRO A 139 -5.07 9.45 7.58
C PRO A 139 -5.74 8.48 8.56
N VAL A 140 -4.98 7.48 8.99
CA VAL A 140 -5.40 6.40 9.89
C VAL A 140 -5.36 6.83 11.37
N PHE A 141 -4.75 7.99 11.70
CA PHE A 141 -4.66 8.48 13.08
C PHE A 141 -4.90 10.00 13.16
N SER A 142 -6.17 10.42 13.18
CA SER A 142 -6.57 11.77 13.65
C SER A 142 -7.29 11.75 14.99
N THR A 143 -7.05 10.73 15.81
CA THR A 143 -7.24 10.83 17.25
C THR A 143 -5.89 10.68 17.93
N SER A 144 -5.48 11.77 18.57
CA SER A 144 -4.36 11.85 19.48
C SER A 144 -4.23 10.59 20.35
N TYR A 145 -3.17 9.81 20.12
CA TYR A 145 -2.61 8.97 21.17
C TYR A 145 -1.95 9.91 22.17
N THR A 146 -2.76 10.54 23.04
CA THR A 146 -2.24 11.21 24.23
C THR A 146 -1.55 10.14 25.06
N ARG A 147 -0.27 10.39 25.32
CA ARG A 147 0.69 9.58 26.06
C ARG A 147 0.36 9.44 27.56
N ASP A 148 -0.91 9.44 27.91
CA ASP A 148 -1.42 9.35 29.27
C ASP A 148 -2.39 8.19 29.37
N ARG A 149 -1.87 6.97 29.54
CA ARG A 149 -2.50 5.96 30.39
C ARG A 149 -1.58 4.77 30.67
N ILE A 150 -1.35 4.63 31.98
CA ILE A 150 -0.69 3.55 32.75
C ILE A 150 0.84 3.62 32.77
#